data_AF-A0A7Y3FYM5-F1
#
_entry.id   AF-A0A7Y3FYM5-F1
#
_cell.length_a   1.000
_cell.length_b   1.000
_cell.length_c   1.000
_cell.angle_alpha   90.00
_cell.angle_beta   90.00
_cell.angle_gamma   90.00
#
_symmetry.space_group_name_H-M   'P 1'
#
loop_
_entity.id
_entity.type
_entity.pdbx_description
1 polymer ?
#
loop_
_entity_poly.entity_id
_entity_poly.type
_entity_poly.pdbx_seq_one_letter_code
_entity_poly.pdbx_strand_id
1 'polypeptide(L)'
;MNLHPNGNGLNRREFLDRLTKAGISITAACAMGFWFHDSKGPSLSEAKQSNLILPDFSIHSLGQKMSIVRGEDRGATLRMALKSLGGIEAFIKKGDRVLLKVNAAFASPAMLSATTHPELITEITQLCFRVGATSVVVTDNPINDPTSCFTLTGIADAARSAGARVLLPRKELFSSMT
;
A
#
# COMPACT_ATOMS: atom_id res chain seq x y z
N MET A 1 -3.75 -20.69 70.03
CA MET A 1 -3.78 -20.98 68.59
C MET A 1 -3.07 -19.81 67.91
N ASN A 2 -1.74 -19.90 67.78
CA ASN A 2 -0.92 -18.78 67.31
C ASN A 2 -0.84 -18.85 65.78
N LEU A 3 -1.39 -17.83 65.12
CA LEU A 3 -1.28 -17.63 63.68
C LEU A 3 0.17 -17.24 63.36
N HIS A 4 0.91 -18.13 62.72
CA HIS A 4 2.20 -17.77 62.11
C HIS A 4 1.94 -16.82 60.93
N PRO A 5 2.64 -15.68 60.83
CA PRO A 5 2.56 -14.85 59.63
C PRO A 5 3.28 -15.59 58.50
N ASN A 6 2.59 -15.84 57.39
CA ASN A 6 3.19 -16.36 56.16
C ASN A 6 4.31 -15.44 55.69
N GLY A 7 5.55 -15.81 55.97
CA GLY A 7 6.76 -15.10 55.55
C GLY A 7 7.07 -15.32 54.08
N ASN A 8 6.21 -14.82 53.18
CA ASN A 8 6.46 -14.78 51.73
C ASN A 8 7.23 -13.51 51.31
N GLY A 9 8.25 -13.12 52.08
CA GLY A 9 9.11 -11.98 51.78
C GLY A 9 10.42 -12.43 51.15
N LEU A 10 10.72 -11.94 49.94
CA LEU A 10 12.02 -12.16 49.31
C LEU A 10 13.15 -11.58 50.17
N ASN A 11 14.17 -12.39 50.46
CA ASN A 11 15.37 -11.86 51.12
C ASN A 11 16.13 -10.94 50.16
N ARG A 12 16.80 -9.90 50.66
CA ARG A 12 17.64 -8.96 49.89
C ARG A 12 18.57 -9.66 48.91
N ARG A 13 19.19 -10.77 49.32
CA ARG A 13 20.12 -11.54 48.46
C ARG A 13 19.38 -12.19 47.28
N GLU A 14 18.22 -12.78 47.53
CA GLU A 14 17.38 -13.39 46.49
C GLU A 14 16.78 -12.34 45.55
N PHE A 15 16.38 -11.20 46.09
CA PHE A 15 15.94 -10.05 45.31
C PHE A 15 17.04 -9.55 44.38
N LEU A 16 18.26 -9.35 44.90
CA LEU A 16 19.41 -8.92 44.09
C LEU A 16 19.78 -9.96 43.03
N ASP A 17 19.80 -11.25 43.38
CA ASP A 17 20.10 -12.33 42.43
C ASP A 17 19.06 -12.40 41.30
N ARG A 18 17.76 -12.30 41.63
CA ARG A 18 16.68 -12.26 40.63
C ARG A 18 16.75 -11.01 39.76
N LEU A 19 17.04 -9.84 40.34
CA LEU A 19 17.18 -8.58 39.60
C LEU A 19 18.35 -8.66 38.61
N THR A 20 19.50 -9.18 39.04
CA THR A 20 20.68 -9.35 38.18
C THR A 20 20.39 -10.32 37.03
N LYS A 21 19.77 -11.48 37.32
CA LYS A 21 19.39 -12.46 36.29
C LYS A 21 18.41 -11.88 35.27
N ALA A 22 17.40 -11.14 35.73
CA ALA A 22 16.44 -10.47 34.86
C ALA A 22 17.13 -9.39 34.00
N GLY A 23 17.99 -8.58 34.59
CA GLY A 23 18.75 -7.54 33.88
C GLY A 23 19.65 -8.10 32.78
N ILE A 24 20.39 -9.17 33.07
CA ILE A 24 21.22 -9.88 32.08
C ILE A 24 20.35 -10.43 30.94
N SER A 25 19.22 -11.05 31.28
CA SER A 25 18.32 -11.66 30.28
C SER A 25 17.73 -10.62 29.35
N ILE A 26 17.25 -9.48 29.88
CA ILE A 26 16.72 -8.36 29.09
C ILE A 26 17.82 -7.79 28.19
N THR A 27 19.00 -7.56 28.74
CA THR A 27 20.13 -6.99 27.99
C THR A 27 20.54 -7.91 26.85
N ALA A 28 20.64 -9.22 27.10
CA ALA A 28 20.96 -10.21 26.08
C ALA A 28 19.89 -10.25 24.97
N ALA A 29 18.59 -10.25 25.33
CA ALA A 29 17.50 -10.22 24.37
C ALA A 29 17.51 -8.96 23.50
N CYS A 30 17.69 -7.78 24.11
CA CYS A 30 17.79 -6.52 23.39
C CYS A 30 19.03 -6.47 22.48
N ALA A 31 20.19 -6.95 22.96
CA ALA A 31 21.42 -6.98 22.17
C ALA A 31 21.31 -7.94 20.98
N MET A 32 20.73 -9.12 21.16
CA MET A 32 20.43 -10.04 20.05
C MET A 32 19.44 -9.41 19.07
N GLY A 33 18.37 -8.79 19.58
CA GLY A 33 17.40 -8.07 18.73
C GLY A 33 18.07 -6.98 17.89
N PHE A 34 18.97 -6.20 18.49
CA PHE A 34 19.75 -5.19 17.79
C PHE A 34 20.72 -5.79 16.76
N TRP A 35 21.40 -6.89 17.10
CA TRP A 35 22.33 -7.57 16.20
C TRP A 35 21.61 -8.15 14.98
N PHE A 36 20.47 -8.81 15.19
CA PHE A 36 19.69 -9.43 14.13
C PHE A 36 18.76 -8.44 13.40
N HIS A 37 18.72 -7.17 13.81
CA HIS A 37 17.92 -6.16 13.14
C HIS A 37 18.54 -5.78 11.78
N ASP A 38 17.98 -6.33 10.71
CA ASP A 38 18.29 -5.92 9.35
C ASP A 38 17.61 -4.58 9.02
N SER A 39 18.37 -3.48 9.14
CA SER A 39 17.89 -2.14 8.82
C SER A 39 17.85 -1.83 7.32
N LYS A 40 18.52 -2.63 6.49
CA LYS A 40 18.57 -2.45 5.05
C LYS A 40 17.43 -3.19 4.36
N GLY A 41 17.01 -4.31 4.93
CA GLY A 41 16.01 -5.19 4.36
C GLY A 41 16.54 -5.94 3.14
N PRO A 42 15.67 -6.71 2.45
CA PRO A 42 16.08 -7.44 1.26
C PRO A 42 16.61 -6.49 0.19
N SER A 43 17.81 -6.77 -0.33
CA SER A 43 18.29 -6.08 -1.53
C SER A 43 17.41 -6.44 -2.72
N LEU A 44 17.32 -5.53 -3.69
CA LEU A 44 16.74 -5.85 -4.99
C LEU A 44 17.47 -7.09 -5.52
N SER A 45 16.76 -8.20 -5.64
CA SER A 45 17.30 -9.39 -6.28
C SER A 45 17.74 -8.98 -7.68
N GLU A 46 19.00 -9.27 -8.05
CA GLU A 46 19.49 -9.02 -9.40
C GLU A 46 18.44 -9.52 -10.38
N ALA A 47 17.92 -8.60 -11.21
CA ALA A 47 16.83 -8.88 -12.11
C ALA A 47 17.21 -10.12 -12.92
N LYS A 48 16.57 -11.25 -12.61
CA LYS A 48 16.72 -12.49 -13.36
C LYS A 48 16.48 -12.09 -14.81
N GLN A 49 17.50 -12.19 -15.66
CA GLN A 49 17.43 -11.74 -17.06
C GLN A 49 16.23 -12.41 -17.73
N SER A 50 15.11 -11.70 -17.76
CA SER A 50 13.98 -12.05 -18.59
C SER A 50 14.28 -11.45 -19.95
N ASN A 51 14.12 -12.22 -21.02
CA ASN A 51 14.18 -11.70 -22.39
C ASN A 51 13.03 -10.70 -22.70
N LEU A 52 12.24 -10.32 -21.69
CA LEU A 52 11.18 -9.32 -21.76
C LEU A 52 11.81 -7.91 -21.72
N ILE A 53 11.87 -7.25 -22.87
CA ILE A 53 12.19 -5.83 -22.96
C ILE A 53 10.88 -5.06 -22.74
N LEU A 54 10.69 -4.53 -21.54
CA LEU A 54 9.59 -3.61 -21.27
C LEU A 54 9.99 -2.18 -21.69
N PRO A 55 9.07 -1.39 -22.26
CA PRO A 55 9.33 0.02 -22.50
C PRO A 55 9.63 0.74 -21.18
N ASP A 56 10.58 1.67 -21.20
CA ASP A 56 10.84 2.54 -20.06
C ASP A 56 9.83 3.70 -20.04
N PHE A 57 9.06 3.77 -18.96
CA PHE A 57 8.06 4.82 -18.72
C PHE A 57 8.53 5.84 -17.66
N SER A 58 9.82 5.85 -17.31
CA SER A 58 10.36 6.74 -16.28
C SER A 58 10.44 8.20 -16.74
N ILE A 59 10.05 9.13 -15.87
CA ILE A 59 10.15 10.57 -16.11
C ILE A 59 11.46 11.07 -15.49
N HIS A 60 12.53 11.12 -16.29
CA HIS A 60 13.89 11.35 -15.79
C HIS A 60 14.04 12.66 -15.00
N SER A 61 13.31 13.72 -15.37
CA SER A 61 13.34 15.02 -14.69
C SER A 61 12.79 15.00 -13.27
N LEU A 62 11.99 14.00 -12.90
CA LEU A 62 11.45 13.88 -11.54
C LEU A 62 12.39 13.15 -10.58
N GLY A 63 13.35 12.37 -11.12
CA GLY A 63 14.19 11.48 -10.32
C GLY A 63 13.39 10.40 -9.58
N GLN A 64 14.06 9.63 -8.73
CA GLN A 64 13.42 8.64 -7.87
C GLN A 64 12.82 9.34 -6.64
N LYS A 65 11.49 9.27 -6.47
CA LYS A 65 10.78 9.88 -5.35
C LYS A 65 9.74 8.94 -4.79
N MET A 66 9.55 8.98 -3.47
CA MET A 66 8.49 8.28 -2.75
C MET A 66 7.79 9.27 -1.82
N SER A 67 6.46 9.20 -1.76
CA SER A 67 5.63 10.07 -0.92
C SER A 67 4.81 9.19 0.03
N ILE A 68 4.90 9.47 1.33
CA ILE A 68 4.14 8.78 2.38
C ILE A 68 3.35 9.85 3.12
N VAL A 69 2.02 9.79 3.04
CA VAL A 69 1.10 10.72 3.70
C VAL A 69 0.09 9.92 4.49
N ARG A 70 -0.27 10.40 5.68
CA ARG A 70 -1.27 9.80 6.58
C ARG A 70 -2.31 10.85 6.94
N GLY A 71 -3.58 10.46 6.91
CA GLY A 71 -4.70 11.32 7.26
C GLY A 71 -6.01 10.54 7.22
N GLU A 72 -7.04 11.07 7.88
CA GLU A 72 -8.38 10.47 7.93
C GLU A 72 -9.15 10.71 6.62
N ASP A 73 -8.96 11.89 6.01
CA ASP A 73 -9.54 12.25 4.72
C ASP A 73 -8.69 11.66 3.58
N ARG A 74 -9.26 10.69 2.86
CA ARG A 74 -8.59 9.97 1.77
C ARG A 74 -8.24 10.89 0.60
N GLY A 75 -9.14 11.80 0.23
CA GLY A 75 -8.94 12.70 -0.91
C GLY A 75 -7.85 13.74 -0.64
N ALA A 76 -7.86 14.36 0.54
CA ALA A 76 -6.83 15.29 0.98
C ALA A 76 -5.46 14.61 1.09
N THR A 77 -5.44 13.39 1.63
CA THR A 77 -4.22 12.56 1.71
C THR A 77 -3.67 12.26 0.32
N LEU A 78 -4.52 11.86 -0.63
CA LEU A 78 -4.13 11.62 -2.02
C LEU A 78 -3.57 12.88 -2.70
N ARG A 79 -4.27 14.02 -2.59
CA ARG A 79 -3.82 15.29 -3.16
C ARG A 79 -2.46 15.72 -2.60
N MET A 80 -2.27 15.60 -1.29
CA MET A 80 -0.98 15.91 -0.66
C MET A 80 0.11 14.94 -1.14
N ALA A 81 -0.20 13.65 -1.24
CA ALA A 81 0.75 12.65 -1.71
C ALA A 81 1.24 12.97 -3.14
N LEU A 82 0.31 13.28 -4.06
CA LEU A 82 0.62 13.69 -5.44
C LEU A 82 1.40 15.00 -5.49
N LYS A 83 1.00 16.00 -4.70
CA LYS A 83 1.70 17.29 -4.63
C LYS A 83 3.16 17.11 -4.24
N SER A 84 3.47 16.26 -3.26
CA SER A 84 4.86 15.96 -2.85
C SER A 84 5.68 15.25 -3.95
N LEU A 85 5.03 14.65 -4.94
CA LEU A 85 5.68 14.05 -6.11
C LEU A 85 5.85 15.03 -7.29
N GLY A 86 5.38 16.27 -7.16
CA GLY A 86 5.40 17.29 -8.22
C GLY A 86 4.03 17.59 -8.83
N GLY A 87 2.96 17.07 -8.24
CA GLY A 87 1.60 17.23 -8.75
C GLY A 87 1.21 16.15 -9.76
N ILE A 88 -0.09 16.06 -10.09
CA ILE A 88 -0.57 15.08 -11.07
C ILE A 88 -0.18 15.49 -12.50
N GLU A 89 -0.04 16.80 -12.74
CA GLU A 89 0.45 17.42 -13.96
C GLU A 89 1.90 17.06 -14.30
N ALA A 90 2.66 16.54 -13.32
CA ALA A 90 3.98 15.99 -13.58
C ALA A 90 3.89 14.71 -14.45
N PHE A 91 2.80 13.96 -14.33
CA PHE A 91 2.60 12.66 -14.97
C PHE A 91 1.62 12.71 -16.14
N ILE A 92 0.64 13.61 -16.10
CA ILE A 92 -0.44 13.69 -17.09
C ILE A 92 -0.42 15.06 -17.77
N LYS A 93 -0.47 15.06 -19.10
CA LYS A 93 -0.55 16.25 -19.94
C LYS A 93 -1.93 16.38 -20.58
N LYS A 94 -2.26 17.62 -20.98
CA LYS A 94 -3.50 17.90 -21.71
C LYS A 94 -3.53 17.06 -23.00
N GLY A 95 -4.63 16.36 -23.22
CA GLY A 95 -4.80 15.47 -24.37
C GLY A 95 -4.59 13.99 -24.03
N ASP A 96 -3.94 13.67 -22.91
CA ASP A 96 -3.59 12.29 -22.58
C ASP A 96 -4.81 11.40 -22.39
N ARG A 97 -4.62 10.12 -22.74
CA ARG A 97 -5.56 9.04 -22.45
C ARG A 97 -5.01 8.24 -21.30
N VAL A 98 -5.69 8.27 -20.15
CA VAL A 98 -5.20 7.74 -18.89
C VAL A 98 -5.86 6.40 -18.59
N LEU A 99 -5.07 5.40 -18.23
CA LEU A 99 -5.53 4.13 -17.69
C LEU A 99 -5.18 4.05 -16.20
N LEU A 100 -6.20 3.95 -15.35
CA LEU A 100 -6.07 3.73 -13.93
C LEU A 100 -6.18 2.24 -13.64
N LYS A 101 -5.04 1.62 -13.35
CA LYS A 101 -4.97 0.24 -12.88
C LYS A 101 -5.19 0.21 -11.37
N VAL A 102 -6.33 -0.31 -10.94
CA VAL A 102 -6.72 -0.36 -9.51
C VAL A 102 -6.43 -1.74 -8.90
N ASN A 103 -6.53 -1.84 -7.58
CA ASN A 103 -6.68 -3.12 -6.90
C ASN A 103 -8.17 -3.40 -6.68
N ALA A 104 -8.74 -4.26 -7.52
CA ALA A 104 -10.08 -4.81 -7.47
C ALA A 104 -10.03 -6.35 -7.50
N ALA A 105 -8.98 -6.95 -6.91
CA ALA A 105 -8.71 -8.38 -7.01
C ALA A 105 -9.83 -9.27 -6.43
N PHE A 106 -10.54 -8.76 -5.41
CA PHE A 106 -11.54 -9.49 -4.64
C PHE A 106 -12.90 -8.80 -4.65
N ALA A 107 -13.96 -9.59 -4.63
CA ALA A 107 -15.33 -9.10 -4.56
C ALA A 107 -15.74 -8.79 -3.11
N SER A 108 -14.97 -7.90 -2.47
CA SER A 108 -15.09 -7.54 -1.05
C SER A 108 -15.56 -6.09 -0.89
N PRO A 109 -16.44 -5.78 0.08
CA PRO A 109 -16.87 -4.42 0.33
C PRO A 109 -15.70 -3.53 0.79
N ALA A 110 -15.74 -2.25 0.39
CA ALA A 110 -14.68 -1.28 0.62
C ALA A 110 -14.28 -1.11 2.10
N MET A 111 -15.22 -1.30 3.04
CA MET A 111 -14.95 -1.18 4.48
C MET A 111 -13.90 -2.19 4.98
N LEU A 112 -13.72 -3.32 4.31
CA LEU A 112 -12.70 -4.32 4.68
C LEU A 112 -11.29 -3.91 4.24
N SER A 113 -11.15 -2.86 3.42
CA SER A 113 -9.87 -2.33 2.96
C SER A 113 -8.97 -3.36 2.22
N ALA A 114 -9.57 -4.41 1.64
CA ALA A 114 -8.88 -5.40 0.82
C ALA A 114 -8.62 -4.94 -0.63
N THR A 115 -9.35 -3.92 -1.07
CA THR A 115 -9.31 -3.34 -2.43
C THR A 115 -9.15 -1.83 -2.36
N THR A 116 -8.82 -1.18 -3.48
CA THR A 116 -8.75 0.28 -3.55
C THR A 116 -10.10 0.89 -3.16
N HIS A 117 -10.09 1.88 -2.27
CA HIS A 117 -11.31 2.51 -1.77
C HIS A 117 -11.99 3.35 -2.88
N PRO A 118 -13.32 3.27 -3.08
CA PRO A 118 -14.04 4.01 -4.12
C PRO A 118 -13.81 5.53 -4.10
N GLU A 119 -13.72 6.14 -2.92
CA GLU A 119 -13.41 7.59 -2.78
C GLU A 119 -12.10 7.98 -3.48
N LEU A 120 -11.06 7.13 -3.39
CA LEU A 120 -9.78 7.38 -4.06
C LEU A 120 -9.94 7.31 -5.58
N ILE A 121 -10.81 6.42 -6.08
CA ILE A 121 -11.11 6.28 -7.50
C ILE A 121 -11.79 7.54 -8.04
N THR A 122 -12.78 8.06 -7.31
CA THR A 122 -13.44 9.31 -7.67
C THR A 122 -12.45 10.47 -7.70
N GLU A 123 -11.67 10.66 -6.63
CA GLU A 123 -10.72 11.77 -6.53
C GLU A 123 -9.65 11.70 -7.63
N ILE A 124 -8.98 10.55 -7.82
CA ILE A 124 -7.91 10.46 -8.82
C ILE A 124 -8.45 10.65 -10.24
N THR A 125 -9.64 10.13 -10.54
CA THR A 125 -10.29 10.28 -11.85
C THR A 125 -10.57 11.76 -12.14
N GLN A 126 -11.14 12.48 -11.17
CA GLN A 126 -11.40 13.91 -11.30
C GLN A 126 -10.12 14.72 -11.46
N LEU A 127 -9.05 14.37 -10.75
CA LEU A 127 -7.75 15.01 -10.90
C LEU A 127 -7.16 14.80 -12.30
N CYS A 128 -7.28 13.60 -12.88
CA CYS A 128 -6.85 13.33 -14.25
C CYS A 128 -7.57 14.23 -15.27
N PHE A 129 -8.90 14.33 -15.17
CA PHE A 129 -9.66 15.22 -16.05
C PHE A 129 -9.34 16.70 -15.83
N ARG A 130 -9.12 17.11 -14.58
CA ARG A 130 -8.77 18.50 -14.22
C ARG A 130 -7.49 18.99 -14.92
N VAL A 131 -6.51 18.13 -15.10
CA VAL A 131 -5.27 18.46 -15.84
C VAL A 131 -5.37 18.26 -17.35
N GLY A 132 -6.57 17.94 -17.85
CA GLY A 132 -6.89 17.92 -19.28
C GLY A 132 -6.73 16.56 -19.95
N ALA A 133 -6.77 15.45 -19.20
CA ALA A 133 -6.89 14.13 -19.83
C ALA A 133 -8.16 14.08 -20.69
N THR A 134 -8.05 13.56 -21.92
CA THR A 134 -9.18 13.41 -22.85
C THR A 134 -10.08 12.25 -22.46
N SER A 135 -9.51 11.21 -21.85
CA SER A 135 -10.27 10.04 -21.40
C SER A 135 -9.57 9.38 -20.23
N VAL A 136 -10.35 8.89 -19.26
CA VAL A 136 -9.88 8.05 -18.16
C VAL A 136 -10.58 6.70 -18.22
N VAL A 137 -9.82 5.63 -18.12
CA VAL A 137 -10.32 4.25 -18.10
C VAL A 137 -9.86 3.58 -16.81
N VAL A 138 -10.78 2.99 -16.04
CA VAL A 138 -10.47 2.22 -14.83
C VAL A 138 -10.55 0.73 -15.14
N THR A 139 -9.52 -0.02 -14.78
CA THR A 139 -9.46 -1.47 -15.02
C THR A 139 -8.62 -2.21 -13.98
N ASP A 140 -8.77 -3.52 -13.95
CA ASP A 140 -7.96 -4.48 -13.20
C ASP A 140 -8.03 -5.85 -13.92
N ASN A 141 -7.18 -6.79 -13.54
CA ASN A 141 -7.30 -8.21 -13.85
C ASN A 141 -7.56 -8.99 -12.55
N PRO A 142 -8.82 -9.07 -12.08
CA PRO A 142 -9.16 -9.65 -10.78
C PRO A 142 -8.92 -11.16 -10.69
N ILE A 143 -8.85 -11.65 -9.45
CA ILE A 143 -8.79 -13.09 -9.14
C ILE A 143 -10.19 -13.71 -9.19
N ASN A 144 -11.17 -13.03 -8.59
CA ASN A 144 -12.58 -13.39 -8.67
C ASN A 144 -13.22 -12.94 -10.00
N ASP A 145 -14.51 -13.22 -10.18
CA ASP A 145 -15.27 -12.72 -11.33
C ASP A 145 -15.15 -11.19 -11.46
N PRO A 146 -14.67 -10.64 -12.59
CA PRO A 146 -14.41 -9.22 -12.72
C PRO A 146 -15.65 -8.35 -12.55
N THR A 147 -16.81 -8.79 -13.04
CA THR A 147 -18.06 -8.03 -12.90
C THR A 147 -18.42 -7.87 -11.42
N SER A 148 -18.38 -8.98 -10.68
CA SER A 148 -18.64 -9.01 -9.25
C SER A 148 -17.65 -8.15 -8.46
N CYS A 149 -16.35 -8.22 -8.79
CA CYS A 149 -15.34 -7.38 -8.16
C CYS A 149 -15.63 -5.89 -8.32
N PHE A 150 -15.86 -5.45 -9.55
CA PHE A 150 -16.07 -4.03 -9.85
C PHE A 150 -17.38 -3.48 -9.26
N THR A 151 -18.42 -4.31 -9.18
CA THR A 151 -19.70 -3.94 -8.57
C THR A 151 -19.63 -3.95 -7.04
N LEU A 152 -19.21 -5.04 -6.41
CA LEU A 152 -19.29 -5.21 -4.94
C LEU A 152 -18.28 -4.35 -4.17
N THR A 153 -17.15 -3.99 -4.81
CA THR A 153 -16.19 -3.05 -4.22
C THR A 153 -16.67 -1.59 -4.30
N GLY A 154 -17.66 -1.27 -5.13
CA GLY A 154 -18.11 0.09 -5.43
C GLY A 154 -17.20 0.86 -6.40
N ILE A 155 -16.13 0.25 -6.90
CA ILE A 155 -15.17 0.89 -7.82
C ILE A 155 -15.84 1.29 -9.13
N ALA A 156 -16.73 0.45 -9.68
CA ALA A 156 -17.37 0.75 -10.95
C ALA A 156 -18.22 2.01 -10.88
N ASP A 157 -19.00 2.16 -9.81
CA ASP A 157 -19.91 3.29 -9.64
C ASP A 157 -19.13 4.57 -9.35
N ALA A 158 -18.07 4.50 -8.53
CA ALA A 158 -17.17 5.63 -8.30
C ALA A 158 -16.47 6.11 -9.57
N ALA A 159 -15.99 5.18 -10.41
CA ALA A 159 -15.34 5.49 -11.68
C ALA A 159 -16.33 6.16 -12.66
N ARG A 160 -17.51 5.56 -12.87
CA ARG A 160 -18.52 6.07 -13.79
C ARG A 160 -19.06 7.43 -13.35
N SER A 161 -19.34 7.60 -12.06
CA SER A 161 -19.82 8.87 -11.50
C SER A 161 -18.80 9.99 -11.64
N ALA A 162 -17.50 9.66 -11.67
CA ALA A 162 -16.41 10.61 -11.95
C ALA A 162 -16.13 10.82 -13.45
N GLY A 163 -16.89 10.19 -14.35
CA GLY A 163 -16.75 10.32 -15.80
C GLY A 163 -15.75 9.35 -16.46
N ALA A 164 -15.15 8.42 -15.70
CA ALA A 164 -14.30 7.39 -16.28
C ALA A 164 -15.11 6.22 -16.85
N ARG A 165 -14.53 5.55 -17.85
CA ARG A 165 -15.06 4.28 -18.36
C ARG A 165 -14.47 3.13 -17.58
N VAL A 166 -15.30 2.17 -17.19
CA VAL A 166 -14.85 0.89 -16.63
C VAL A 166 -14.58 -0.07 -17.78
N LEU A 167 -13.39 -0.67 -17.81
CA LEU A 167 -13.03 -1.72 -18.75
C LEU A 167 -12.79 -3.01 -17.97
N LEU A 168 -13.65 -4.01 -18.17
CA LEU A 168 -13.44 -5.33 -17.59
C LEU A 168 -12.47 -6.15 -18.47
N PRO A 169 -11.60 -6.97 -17.86
CA PRO A 169 -10.70 -7.83 -18.61
C PRO A 169 -11.50 -8.87 -19.39
N ARG A 170 -11.14 -9.07 -20.65
CA ARG A 170 -11.69 -10.11 -21.53
C ARG A 170 -10.56 -10.71 -22.32
N LYS A 171 -10.67 -11.99 -22.70
CA LYS A 171 -9.58 -12.73 -23.36
C LYS A 171 -9.05 -12.01 -24.60
N GLU A 172 -9.93 -11.36 -25.36
CA GLU A 172 -9.61 -10.67 -26.60
C GLU A 172 -8.82 -9.37 -26.40
N LEU A 173 -8.72 -8.90 -25.14
CA LEU A 173 -7.95 -7.70 -24.77
C LEU A 173 -6.52 -8.04 -24.32
N PHE A 174 -6.15 -9.32 -24.26
CA PHE A 174 -4.81 -9.78 -23.91
C PHE A 174 -4.09 -10.30 -25.15
N SER A 175 -2.79 -10.01 -25.22
CA SER A 175 -1.88 -10.62 -26.19
C SER A 175 -0.85 -11.48 -25.45
N SER A 176 -0.45 -12.59 -26.07
CA SER A 176 0.70 -13.34 -25.58
C SER A 176 1.96 -12.48 -25.74
N MET A 177 2.78 -12.44 -24.69
CA MET A 177 4.12 -11.87 -24.73
C MET A 177 5.09 -13.03 -24.91
N THR A 178 5.23 -13.51 -26.15
CA THR A 178 6.26 -14.49 -26.56
C THR A 178 7.48 -13.80 -27.10
#